data_AF-A0A139X4F5-F1
#
_entry.id   AF-A0A139X4F5-F1
#
_cell.length_a   1.000
_cell.length_b   1.000
_cell.length_c   1.000
_cell.angle_alpha   90.00
_cell.angle_beta   90.00
_cell.angle_gamma   90.00
#
_symmetry.space_group_name_H-M   'P 1'
#
loop_
_entity.id
_entity.type
_entity.pdbx_description
1 polymer ?
#
loop_
_entity_poly.entity_id
_entity_poly.type
_entity_poly.pdbx_seq_one_letter_code
_entity_poly.pdbx_strand_id
1 'polypeptide(L)'
;MSVSLTLFLIFTKVLNNIRPALEYNSRVTIVYLTFAVPGTLIGLAQWLVIRKKVPRMSPWWILTNIPGLYVGMMISYLGFFVGIMIFAYEKDLSNVKPFASGSVIGGVGGAVGGAMGGIITGIAQSLVLARKVLLTRFWIVWILTSIVAWVISWSIGWALAFVNSSRNASVGIDSEVVFWAIFGVISGFLNGAVTGKVLVWALRRSRMDGIAGTAHHI
;
A
#
# COMPACT_ATOMS: atom_id res chain seq x y z
N MET A 1 -15.97 -43.93 34.56
CA MET A 1 -16.14 -43.40 33.18
C MET A 1 -16.82 -42.02 33.11
N SER A 2 -17.59 -41.56 34.10
CA SER A 2 -18.32 -40.29 34.03
C SER A 2 -17.45 -39.02 34.10
N VAL A 3 -16.38 -39.03 34.91
CA VAL A 3 -15.53 -37.84 35.13
C VAL A 3 -14.77 -37.40 33.86
N SER A 4 -14.35 -38.35 33.03
CA SER A 4 -13.61 -38.07 31.79
C SER A 4 -14.47 -37.38 30.73
N LEU A 5 -15.76 -37.75 30.63
CA LEU A 5 -16.70 -37.14 29.70
C LEU A 5 -17.05 -35.70 30.10
N THR A 6 -17.27 -35.45 31.40
CA THR A 6 -17.56 -34.10 31.91
C THR A 6 -16.38 -33.15 31.68
N LEU A 7 -15.14 -33.60 31.93
CA LEU A 7 -13.93 -32.80 31.66
C LEU A 7 -13.76 -32.51 30.16
N PHE A 8 -14.04 -33.48 29.29
CA PHE A 8 -13.98 -33.29 27.83
C PHE A 8 -15.02 -32.26 27.34
N LEU A 9 -16.24 -32.29 27.88
CA LEU A 9 -17.29 -31.32 27.54
C LEU A 9 -17.00 -29.91 28.05
N ILE A 10 -16.40 -29.78 29.24
CA ILE A 10 -15.95 -28.48 29.77
C ILE A 10 -14.82 -27.93 28.88
N PHE A 11 -13.83 -28.76 28.53
CA PHE A 11 -12.71 -28.36 27.70
C PHE A 11 -13.13 -27.88 26.30
N THR A 12 -14.03 -28.62 25.63
CA THR A 12 -14.57 -28.24 24.32
C THR A 12 -15.40 -26.96 24.36
N LYS A 13 -16.18 -26.75 25.43
CA LYS A 13 -16.95 -25.51 25.63
C LYS A 13 -16.04 -24.30 25.87
N VAL A 14 -14.95 -24.47 26.63
CA VAL A 14 -13.93 -23.42 26.85
C VAL A 14 -13.21 -23.09 25.54
N LEU A 15 -12.79 -24.10 24.76
CA LEU A 15 -12.19 -23.87 23.44
C LEU A 15 -13.12 -23.14 22.48
N ASN A 16 -14.40 -23.52 22.42
CA ASN A 16 -15.38 -22.86 21.56
C ASN A 16 -15.67 -21.41 21.98
N ASN A 17 -15.53 -21.06 23.25
CA ASN A 17 -15.66 -19.67 23.72
C ASN A 17 -14.42 -18.82 23.45
N ILE A 18 -13.22 -19.41 23.42
CA ILE A 18 -11.96 -18.68 23.20
C ILE A 18 -11.62 -18.57 21.69
N ARG A 19 -12.08 -19.53 20.88
CA ARG A 19 -11.85 -19.57 19.43
C ARG A 19 -12.22 -18.27 18.70
N PRO A 20 -13.38 -17.63 18.92
CA PRO A 20 -13.74 -16.40 18.21
C PRO A 20 -12.81 -15.24 18.55
N ALA A 21 -12.34 -15.17 19.81
CA ALA A 21 -11.39 -14.14 20.24
C ALA A 21 -9.99 -14.37 19.65
N LEU A 22 -9.53 -15.62 19.56
CA LEU A 22 -8.28 -15.98 18.89
C LEU A 22 -8.36 -15.76 17.37
N GLU A 23 -9.47 -16.10 16.73
CA GLU A 23 -9.70 -15.86 15.31
C GLU A 23 -9.82 -14.36 14.99
N TYR A 24 -10.44 -13.57 15.86
CA TYR A 24 -10.50 -12.11 15.72
C TYR A 24 -9.11 -11.47 15.87
N ASN A 25 -8.38 -11.83 16.92
CA ASN A 25 -7.04 -11.28 17.18
C ASN A 25 -6.02 -11.67 16.10
N SER A 26 -6.12 -12.89 15.57
CA SER A 26 -5.27 -13.33 14.46
C SER A 26 -5.58 -12.60 13.16
N ARG A 27 -6.87 -12.39 12.81
CA ARG A 27 -7.26 -11.59 11.63
C ARG A 27 -6.75 -10.16 11.71
N VAL A 28 -6.92 -9.50 12.86
CA VAL A 28 -6.44 -8.13 13.08
C VAL A 28 -4.91 -8.08 12.96
N THR A 29 -4.22 -9.05 13.55
CA THR A 29 -2.75 -9.14 13.49
C THR A 29 -2.25 -9.39 12.06
N ILE A 30 -2.90 -10.28 11.31
CA ILE A 30 -2.58 -10.52 9.89
C ILE A 30 -2.76 -9.24 9.09
N VAL A 31 -3.85 -8.51 9.27
CA VAL A 31 -4.10 -7.23 8.59
C VAL A 31 -3.00 -6.21 8.91
N TYR A 32 -2.65 -6.03 10.18
CA TYR A 32 -1.57 -5.11 10.56
C TYR A 32 -0.20 -5.54 9.99
N LEU A 33 0.16 -6.82 10.08
CA LEU A 33 1.43 -7.33 9.54
C LEU A 33 1.49 -7.18 8.01
N THR A 34 0.37 -7.39 7.33
CA THR A 34 0.25 -7.24 5.87
C THR A 34 0.55 -5.82 5.40
N PHE A 35 0.35 -4.79 6.24
CA PHE A 35 0.68 -3.41 5.87
C PHE A 35 1.99 -2.92 6.47
N ALA A 36 2.23 -3.26 7.74
CA ALA A 36 3.41 -2.80 8.46
C ALA A 36 4.69 -3.38 7.84
N VAL A 37 4.70 -4.67 7.48
CA VAL A 37 5.89 -5.31 6.91
C VAL A 37 6.23 -4.72 5.54
N PRO A 38 5.33 -4.71 4.52
CA PRO A 38 5.65 -4.11 3.23
C PRO A 38 5.94 -2.61 3.31
N GLY A 39 5.18 -1.86 4.13
CA GLY A 39 5.40 -0.43 4.32
C GLY A 39 6.78 -0.12 4.89
N THR A 40 7.22 -0.92 5.87
CA THR A 40 8.55 -0.82 6.46
C THR A 40 9.63 -1.19 5.46
N LEU A 41 9.44 -2.27 4.67
CA LEU A 41 10.41 -2.67 3.65
C LEU A 41 10.59 -1.61 2.55
N ILE A 42 9.48 -1.04 2.07
CA ILE A 42 9.50 0.07 1.09
C ILE A 42 10.20 1.29 1.71
N GLY A 43 9.81 1.67 2.93
CA GLY A 43 10.41 2.80 3.63
C GLY A 43 11.90 2.61 3.91
N LEU A 44 12.32 1.39 4.26
CA LEU A 44 13.72 1.02 4.48
C LEU A 44 14.51 1.10 3.18
N ALA A 45 14.01 0.52 2.09
CA ALA A 45 14.65 0.56 0.78
C ALA A 45 14.85 2.01 0.32
N GLN A 46 13.81 2.85 0.44
CA GLN A 46 13.90 4.28 0.17
C GLN A 46 14.95 4.94 1.07
N TRP A 47 14.86 4.75 2.39
CA TRP A 47 15.78 5.37 3.35
C TRP A 47 17.25 5.02 3.06
N LEU A 48 17.55 3.76 2.72
CA LEU A 48 18.89 3.30 2.35
C LEU A 48 19.46 4.02 1.13
N VAL A 49 18.61 4.34 0.15
CA VAL A 49 19.01 5.13 -1.04
C VAL A 49 19.24 6.59 -0.68
N ILE A 50 18.35 7.18 0.13
CA ILE A 50 18.41 8.61 0.50
C ILE A 50 19.61 8.91 1.40
N ARG A 51 19.88 8.07 2.40
CA ARG A 51 20.98 8.29 3.37
C ARG A 51 22.36 8.38 2.71
N LYS A 52 22.53 7.79 1.53
CA LYS A 52 23.78 7.90 0.74
C LYS A 52 23.99 9.31 0.18
N LYS A 53 22.92 10.06 -0.07
CA LYS A 53 22.95 11.41 -0.65
C LYS A 53 22.73 12.51 0.38
N VAL A 54 22.01 12.22 1.45
CA VAL A 54 21.72 13.16 2.55
C VAL A 54 22.23 12.54 3.85
N PRO A 55 23.49 12.81 4.23
CA PRO A 55 24.04 12.38 5.51
C PRO A 55 23.18 12.99 6.63
N ARG A 56 22.72 12.18 7.60
CA ARG A 56 21.77 12.55 8.67
C ARG A 56 20.28 12.54 8.27
N MET A 57 19.90 11.75 7.25
CA MET A 57 18.49 11.42 7.01
C MET A 57 17.92 10.62 8.18
N SER A 58 16.76 11.05 8.69
CA SER A 58 16.15 10.45 9.88
C SER A 58 15.64 9.02 9.61
N PRO A 59 15.87 8.05 10.51
CA PRO A 59 15.26 6.72 10.42
C PRO A 59 13.72 6.73 10.44
N TRP A 60 13.10 7.78 10.99
CA TRP A 60 11.64 7.96 11.00
C TRP A 60 11.01 7.94 9.59
N TRP A 61 11.80 8.19 8.54
CA TRP A 61 11.39 8.02 7.14
C TRP A 61 10.80 6.62 6.86
N ILE A 62 11.32 5.59 7.52
CA ILE A 62 10.91 4.21 7.28
C ILE A 62 9.40 4.03 7.54
N LEU A 63 8.84 4.77 8.50
CA LEU A 63 7.45 4.65 8.91
C LEU A 63 6.46 5.45 8.04
N THR A 64 6.93 6.33 7.16
CA THR A 64 6.04 7.26 6.42
C THR A 64 5.15 6.55 5.39
N ASN A 65 5.52 5.33 4.97
CA ASN A 65 4.75 4.55 3.99
C ASN A 65 3.61 3.76 4.64
N ILE A 66 3.66 3.49 5.94
CA ILE A 66 2.66 2.69 6.67
C ILE A 66 1.26 3.33 6.61
N PRO A 67 1.05 4.60 7.01
CA PRO A 67 -0.29 5.18 7.00
C PRO A 67 -0.87 5.31 5.58
N GLY A 68 -0.04 5.60 4.58
CA GLY A 68 -0.48 5.62 3.18
C GLY A 68 -0.92 4.26 2.68
N LEU A 69 -0.20 3.18 3.03
CA LEU A 69 -0.58 1.81 2.64
C LEU A 69 -1.90 1.43 3.28
N TYR A 70 -2.05 1.70 4.57
CA TYR A 70 -3.24 1.38 5.32
C TYR A 70 -4.48 2.11 4.77
N VAL A 71 -4.42 3.43 4.65
CA VAL A 71 -5.57 4.22 4.17
C VAL A 71 -5.87 3.94 2.70
N GLY A 72 -4.83 3.81 1.86
CA GLY A 72 -5.00 3.45 0.46
C GLY A 72 -5.74 2.12 0.30
N MET A 73 -5.39 1.11 1.12
CA MET A 73 -6.08 -0.18 1.08
C MET A 73 -7.53 -0.08 1.51
N MET A 74 -7.81 0.61 2.62
CA MET A 74 -9.19 0.76 3.11
C MET A 74 -10.08 1.41 2.05
N ILE A 75 -9.58 2.42 1.35
CA ILE A 75 -10.31 3.12 0.30
C ILE A 75 -10.46 2.24 -0.95
N SER A 76 -9.43 1.48 -1.33
CA SER A 76 -9.54 0.54 -2.44
C SER A 76 -10.55 -0.58 -2.17
N TYR A 77 -10.57 -1.15 -0.97
CA TYR A 77 -11.58 -2.12 -0.59
C TYR A 77 -12.97 -1.51 -0.61
N LEU A 78 -13.14 -0.31 -0.03
CA LEU A 78 -14.42 0.38 -0.04
C LEU A 78 -14.92 0.59 -1.49
N GLY A 79 -14.07 1.10 -2.37
CA GLY A 79 -14.41 1.30 -3.78
C GLY A 79 -14.77 -0.01 -4.50
N PHE A 80 -14.04 -1.09 -4.18
CA PHE A 80 -14.33 -2.42 -4.72
C PHE A 80 -15.68 -2.95 -4.25
N PHE A 81 -15.99 -2.89 -2.95
CA PHE A 81 -17.27 -3.34 -2.40
C PHE A 81 -18.45 -2.51 -2.89
N VAL A 82 -18.32 -1.18 -2.90
CA VAL A 82 -19.35 -0.29 -3.44
C VAL A 82 -19.63 -0.60 -4.90
N GLY A 83 -18.58 -0.80 -5.70
CA GLY A 83 -18.78 -1.16 -7.10
C GLY A 83 -19.44 -2.54 -7.27
N ILE A 84 -19.06 -3.56 -6.50
CA ILE A 84 -19.78 -4.84 -6.53
C ILE A 84 -21.26 -4.66 -6.18
N MET A 85 -21.58 -3.88 -5.13
CA MET A 85 -22.96 -3.66 -4.70
C MET A 85 -23.79 -2.95 -5.76
N ILE A 86 -23.24 -1.92 -6.42
CA ILE A 86 -23.90 -1.22 -7.53
C ILE A 86 -24.16 -2.21 -8.68
N PHE A 87 -23.16 -2.98 -9.08
CA PHE A 87 -23.32 -3.96 -10.16
C PHE A 87 -24.26 -5.12 -9.82
N ALA A 88 -24.31 -5.54 -8.56
CA ALA A 88 -25.25 -6.56 -8.09
C ALA A 88 -26.69 -6.03 -8.06
N TYR A 89 -26.87 -4.75 -7.69
CA TYR A 89 -28.17 -4.08 -7.68
C TYR A 89 -28.70 -3.82 -9.10
N GLU A 90 -27.81 -3.51 -10.04
CA GLU A 90 -28.16 -3.25 -11.43
C GLU A 90 -28.42 -4.54 -12.23
N LYS A 91 -28.09 -5.72 -11.68
CA LYS A 91 -28.27 -7.01 -12.34
C LYS A 91 -29.61 -7.69 -12.04
N ASP A 92 -30.61 -7.17 -12.75
CA ASP A 92 -31.65 -7.93 -13.46
C ASP A 92 -31.19 -8.26 -14.91
N LEU A 93 -29.88 -8.19 -15.20
CA LEU A 93 -29.30 -8.33 -16.55
C LEU A 93 -28.46 -9.61 -16.73
N SER A 94 -29.08 -10.61 -17.35
CA SER A 94 -28.51 -11.90 -17.78
C SER A 94 -27.36 -11.81 -18.80
N ASN A 95 -27.02 -10.63 -19.33
CA ASN A 95 -26.12 -10.48 -20.49
C ASN A 95 -24.77 -9.79 -20.25
N VAL A 96 -24.47 -9.27 -19.06
CA VAL A 96 -23.14 -8.67 -18.79
C VAL A 96 -22.18 -9.74 -18.28
N LYS A 97 -21.10 -10.03 -19.02
CA LYS A 97 -20.04 -10.94 -18.58
C LYS A 97 -19.47 -10.45 -17.24
N PRO A 98 -19.73 -11.15 -16.11
CA PRO A 98 -19.39 -10.68 -14.74
C PRO A 98 -17.90 -10.34 -14.55
N PHE A 99 -17.07 -10.90 -15.41
CA PHE A 99 -15.62 -10.84 -15.30
C PHE A 99 -15.04 -9.49 -15.71
N ALA A 100 -15.55 -8.86 -16.78
CA ALA A 100 -15.02 -7.59 -17.28
C ALA A 100 -15.37 -6.41 -16.35
N SER A 101 -16.54 -6.47 -15.70
CA SER A 101 -16.97 -5.44 -14.76
C SER A 101 -16.17 -5.46 -13.46
N GLY A 102 -15.90 -6.65 -12.89
CA GLY A 102 -15.14 -6.79 -11.64
C GLY A 102 -13.72 -6.20 -11.72
N SER A 103 -13.02 -6.44 -12.83
CA SER A 103 -11.66 -5.92 -13.04
C SER A 103 -11.62 -4.40 -13.21
N VAL A 104 -12.61 -3.82 -13.89
CA VAL A 104 -12.69 -2.37 -14.07
C VAL A 104 -12.99 -1.68 -12.74
N ILE A 105 -13.98 -2.19 -11.98
CA ILE A 105 -14.33 -1.68 -10.65
C ILE A 105 -13.12 -1.74 -9.71
N GLY A 106 -12.47 -2.91 -9.63
CA GLY A 106 -11.29 -3.09 -8.78
C GLY A 106 -10.12 -2.23 -9.22
N GLY A 107 -9.93 -2.03 -10.53
CA GLY A 107 -8.94 -1.09 -11.07
C GLY A 107 -9.19 0.36 -10.67
N VAL A 108 -10.45 0.82 -10.73
CA VAL A 108 -10.85 2.18 -10.31
C VAL A 108 -10.71 2.34 -8.79
N GLY A 109 -11.22 1.39 -8.00
CA GLY A 109 -11.02 1.39 -6.53
C GLY A 109 -9.54 1.37 -6.16
N GLY A 110 -8.74 0.57 -6.87
CA GLY A 110 -7.29 0.56 -6.80
C GLY A 110 -6.67 1.93 -7.06
N ALA A 111 -7.06 2.60 -8.15
CA ALA A 111 -6.55 3.91 -8.51
C ALA A 111 -6.88 4.97 -7.44
N VAL A 112 -8.13 5.01 -6.95
CA VAL A 112 -8.57 5.98 -5.94
C VAL A 112 -7.85 5.75 -4.61
N GLY A 113 -7.78 4.50 -4.14
CA GLY A 113 -7.04 4.16 -2.93
C GLY A 113 -5.54 4.41 -3.07
N GLY A 114 -4.96 4.10 -4.23
CA GLY A 114 -3.59 4.47 -4.59
C GLY A 114 -3.37 5.98 -4.50
N ALA A 115 -4.25 6.80 -5.08
CA ALA A 115 -4.13 8.26 -5.02
C ALA A 115 -4.12 8.76 -3.57
N MET A 116 -5.04 8.27 -2.74
CA MET A 116 -5.15 8.66 -1.34
C MET A 116 -3.93 8.21 -0.52
N GLY A 117 -3.46 6.98 -0.73
CA GLY A 117 -2.22 6.49 -0.13
C GLY A 117 -1.01 7.34 -0.53
N GLY A 118 -0.92 7.71 -1.82
CA GLY A 118 0.11 8.57 -2.36
C GLY A 118 0.08 10.00 -1.80
N ILE A 119 -1.10 10.59 -1.57
CA ILE A 119 -1.26 11.88 -0.88
C ILE A 119 -0.67 11.79 0.52
N ILE A 120 -1.11 10.79 1.30
CA ILE A 120 -0.71 10.63 2.71
C ILE A 120 0.78 10.37 2.84
N THR A 121 1.31 9.42 2.05
CA THR A 121 2.75 9.14 2.01
C THR A 121 3.53 10.36 1.53
N GLY A 122 3.06 11.05 0.50
CA GLY A 122 3.68 12.26 -0.03
C GLY A 122 3.77 13.36 1.03
N ILE A 123 2.70 13.63 1.78
CA ILE A 123 2.67 14.61 2.87
C ILE A 123 3.60 14.18 4.01
N ALA A 124 3.50 12.92 4.47
CA ALA A 124 4.33 12.42 5.56
C ALA A 124 5.82 12.53 5.20
N GLN A 125 6.20 12.15 3.99
CA GLN A 125 7.55 12.27 3.48
C GLN A 125 7.98 13.72 3.31
N SER A 126 7.12 14.59 2.78
CA SER A 126 7.43 16.01 2.60
C SER A 126 7.67 16.70 3.95
N LEU A 127 6.94 16.33 5.01
CA LEU A 127 7.17 16.86 6.35
C LEU A 127 8.54 16.45 6.92
N VAL A 128 8.97 15.20 6.68
CA VAL A 128 10.31 14.76 7.08
C VAL A 128 11.40 15.49 6.30
N LEU A 129 11.18 15.72 5.00
CA LEU A 129 12.13 16.42 4.12
C LEU A 129 12.19 17.93 4.36
N ALA A 130 11.07 18.56 4.71
CA ALA A 130 10.99 19.99 5.01
C ALA A 130 11.93 20.37 6.17
N ARG A 131 12.12 19.48 7.15
CA ARG A 131 13.08 19.66 8.26
C ARG A 131 14.55 19.75 7.81
N LYS A 132 14.86 19.44 6.54
CA LYS A 132 16.22 19.43 5.98
C LYS A 132 16.44 20.49 4.90
N VAL A 133 15.54 21.48 4.76
CA VAL A 133 15.61 22.67 3.87
C VAL A 133 15.59 22.37 2.35
N LEU A 134 16.06 21.20 1.92
CA LEU A 134 16.30 20.84 0.52
C LEU A 134 15.05 20.72 -0.37
N LEU A 135 13.85 20.55 0.20
CA LEU A 135 12.62 20.24 -0.56
C LEU A 135 11.42 21.11 -0.21
N THR A 136 11.56 22.13 0.63
CA THR A 136 10.47 23.06 0.95
C THR A 136 9.93 23.76 -0.30
N ARG A 137 10.75 23.89 -1.36
CA ARG A 137 10.33 24.45 -2.65
C ARG A 137 9.62 23.46 -3.59
N PHE A 138 9.83 22.15 -3.43
CA PHE A 138 9.35 21.12 -4.36
C PHE A 138 8.36 20.13 -3.71
N TRP A 139 7.78 20.48 -2.56
CA TRP A 139 6.86 19.61 -1.83
C TRP A 139 5.64 19.19 -2.65
N ILE A 140 5.09 20.09 -3.48
CA ILE A 140 3.97 19.78 -4.39
C ILE A 140 4.38 18.72 -5.41
N VAL A 141 5.55 18.89 -6.05
CA VAL A 141 6.07 17.93 -7.04
C VAL A 141 6.28 16.56 -6.38
N TRP A 142 6.74 16.53 -5.13
CA TRP A 142 6.89 15.30 -4.35
C TRP A 142 5.56 14.59 -4.10
N ILE A 143 4.53 15.34 -3.68
CA ILE A 143 3.18 14.78 -3.45
C ILE A 143 2.60 14.25 -4.76
N LEU A 144 2.63 15.04 -5.84
CA LEU A 144 2.13 14.60 -7.15
C LEU A 144 2.84 13.35 -7.66
N THR A 145 4.16 13.28 -7.48
CA THR A 145 4.96 12.10 -7.82
C THR A 145 4.53 10.89 -7.00
N SER A 146 4.25 11.07 -5.71
CA SER A 146 3.77 10.01 -4.82
C SER A 146 2.39 9.53 -5.24
N ILE A 147 1.47 10.44 -5.57
CA ILE A 147 0.15 10.11 -6.12
C ILE A 147 0.29 9.24 -7.36
N VAL A 148 1.06 9.69 -8.36
CA VAL A 148 1.24 8.96 -9.62
C VAL A 148 1.85 7.59 -9.40
N ALA A 149 2.91 7.50 -8.59
CA ALA A 149 3.57 6.24 -8.31
C ALA A 149 2.62 5.23 -7.65
N TRP A 150 1.80 5.69 -6.70
CA TRP A 150 0.82 4.87 -6.03
C TRP A 150 -0.34 4.47 -6.93
N VAL A 151 -0.95 5.40 -7.67
CA VAL A 151 -2.04 5.11 -8.62
C VAL A 151 -1.61 4.00 -9.59
N ILE A 152 -0.44 4.14 -10.22
CA ILE A 152 0.07 3.15 -11.19
C ILE A 152 0.29 1.79 -10.50
N SER A 153 0.94 1.79 -9.34
CA SER A 153 1.23 0.56 -8.58
C SER A 153 -0.05 -0.19 -8.22
N TRP A 154 -1.06 0.52 -7.73
CA TRP A 154 -2.31 -0.06 -7.29
C TRP A 154 -3.16 -0.54 -8.47
N SER A 155 -3.26 0.24 -9.54
CA SER A 155 -4.01 -0.17 -10.73
C SER A 155 -3.42 -1.41 -11.38
N ILE A 156 -2.08 -1.49 -11.53
CA ILE A 156 -1.41 -2.68 -12.07
C ILE A 156 -1.59 -3.86 -11.13
N GLY A 157 -1.40 -3.64 -9.83
CA GLY A 157 -1.56 -4.65 -8.80
C GLY A 157 -2.93 -5.32 -8.87
N TRP A 158 -4.00 -4.53 -8.86
CA TRP A 158 -5.38 -5.03 -9.00
C TRP A 158 -5.61 -5.74 -10.32
N ALA A 159 -5.17 -5.17 -11.45
CA ALA A 159 -5.33 -5.81 -12.76
C ALA A 159 -4.68 -7.20 -12.80
N LEU A 160 -3.47 -7.34 -12.25
CA LEU A 160 -2.78 -8.63 -12.15
C LEU A 160 -3.48 -9.59 -11.17
N ALA A 161 -4.04 -9.09 -10.07
CA ALA A 161 -4.85 -9.86 -9.13
C ALA A 161 -6.00 -10.58 -9.85
N PHE A 162 -6.73 -9.84 -10.70
CA PHE A 162 -7.86 -10.39 -11.44
C PHE A 162 -7.42 -11.43 -12.45
N VAL A 163 -6.34 -11.16 -13.20
CA VAL A 163 -5.78 -12.12 -14.15
C VAL A 163 -5.29 -13.38 -13.44
N ASN A 164 -4.73 -13.25 -12.24
CA ASN A 164 -4.27 -14.39 -11.44
C ASN A 164 -5.43 -15.17 -10.83
N SER A 165 -6.46 -14.50 -10.31
CA SER A 165 -7.65 -15.12 -9.73
C SER A 165 -8.41 -15.96 -10.76
N SER A 166 -8.52 -15.50 -12.01
CA SER A 166 -9.16 -16.29 -13.07
C SER A 166 -8.38 -17.53 -13.48
N ARG A 167 -7.05 -17.50 -13.37
CA ARG A 167 -6.20 -18.65 -13.68
C ARG A 167 -6.16 -19.64 -12.51
N ASN A 168 -6.01 -19.15 -11.28
CA ASN A 168 -5.75 -19.98 -10.10
C ASN A 168 -6.98 -20.63 -9.49
N ALA A 169 -8.20 -20.21 -9.86
CA ALA A 169 -9.42 -20.98 -9.59
C ALA A 169 -9.32 -22.45 -10.07
N SER A 170 -8.38 -22.76 -10.97
CA SER A 170 -8.12 -24.11 -11.47
C SER A 170 -7.00 -24.90 -10.76
N VAL A 171 -6.17 -24.28 -9.91
CA VAL A 171 -4.90 -24.89 -9.44
C VAL A 171 -4.78 -25.02 -7.91
N GLY A 172 -5.75 -24.51 -7.13
CA GLY A 172 -5.79 -24.73 -5.66
C GLY A 172 -4.68 -24.07 -4.85
N ILE A 173 -3.91 -23.15 -5.44
CA ILE A 173 -2.95 -22.31 -4.72
C ILE A 173 -3.72 -21.15 -4.07
N ASP A 174 -3.41 -20.82 -2.81
CA ASP A 174 -3.93 -19.64 -2.12
C ASP A 174 -3.59 -18.36 -2.91
N SER A 175 -4.52 -17.95 -3.76
CA SER A 175 -4.34 -16.88 -4.73
C SER A 175 -4.02 -15.53 -4.09
N GLU A 176 -4.36 -15.36 -2.82
CA GLU A 176 -4.11 -14.15 -2.05
C GLU A 176 -2.62 -13.95 -1.73
N VAL A 177 -1.91 -14.99 -1.27
CA VAL A 177 -0.49 -14.84 -0.89
C VAL A 177 0.35 -14.46 -2.11
N VAL A 178 0.11 -15.13 -3.23
CA VAL A 178 0.79 -14.84 -4.51
C VAL A 178 0.43 -13.43 -4.99
N PHE A 179 -0.83 -13.01 -4.86
CA PHE A 179 -1.26 -11.65 -5.19
C PHE A 179 -0.49 -10.61 -4.38
N TRP A 180 -0.45 -10.75 -3.05
CA TRP A 180 0.22 -9.79 -2.17
C TRP A 180 1.74 -9.74 -2.41
N ALA A 181 2.36 -10.87 -2.71
CA ALA A 181 3.78 -10.92 -3.07
C ALA A 181 4.06 -10.14 -4.36
N ILE A 182 3.30 -10.42 -5.43
CA ILE A 182 3.44 -9.73 -6.73
C ILE A 182 3.16 -8.24 -6.56
N PHE A 183 2.08 -7.89 -5.85
CA PHE A 183 1.69 -6.52 -5.56
C PHE A 183 2.80 -5.77 -4.82
N GLY A 184 3.34 -6.37 -3.75
CA GLY A 184 4.39 -5.76 -2.94
C GLY A 184 5.66 -5.50 -3.74
N VAL A 185 6.09 -6.47 -4.58
CA VAL A 185 7.28 -6.34 -5.43
C VAL A 185 7.09 -5.23 -6.46
N ILE A 186 5.97 -5.24 -7.20
CA ILE A 186 5.68 -4.24 -8.25
C ILE A 186 5.54 -2.85 -7.63
N SER A 187 4.77 -2.73 -6.56
CA SER A 187 4.53 -1.46 -5.88
C SER A 187 5.81 -0.89 -5.29
N GLY A 188 6.64 -1.74 -4.66
CA GLY A 188 7.93 -1.33 -4.14
C GLY A 188 8.90 -0.86 -5.23
N PHE A 189 8.95 -1.59 -6.35
CA PHE A 189 9.77 -1.23 -7.50
C PHE A 189 9.34 0.10 -8.12
N LEU A 190 8.05 0.24 -8.44
CA LEU A 190 7.51 1.44 -9.09
C LEU A 190 7.62 2.67 -8.20
N ASN A 191 7.23 2.55 -6.91
CA ASN A 191 7.41 3.64 -5.97
C ASN A 191 8.88 4.02 -5.81
N GLY A 192 9.77 3.03 -5.65
CA GLY A 192 11.21 3.28 -5.51
C GLY A 192 11.82 3.96 -6.74
N ALA A 193 11.46 3.51 -7.94
CA ALA A 193 11.97 4.06 -9.19
C ALA A 193 11.49 5.50 -9.43
N VAL A 194 10.19 5.76 -9.24
CA VAL A 194 9.59 7.07 -9.50
C VAL A 194 10.03 8.08 -8.44
N THR A 195 9.88 7.77 -7.15
CA THR A 195 10.31 8.66 -6.07
C THR A 195 11.82 8.86 -6.06
N GLY A 196 12.60 7.81 -6.35
CA GLY A 196 14.05 7.88 -6.47
C GLY A 196 14.51 8.83 -7.56
N LYS A 197 13.96 8.74 -8.78
CA LYS A 197 14.28 9.65 -9.89
C LYS A 197 13.97 11.10 -9.55
N VAL A 198 12.78 11.38 -9.00
CA VAL A 198 12.37 12.74 -8.63
C VAL A 198 13.24 13.29 -7.51
N LEU A 199 13.64 12.46 -6.55
CA LEU A 199 14.58 12.87 -5.51
C LEU A 199 15.94 13.26 -6.10
N VAL A 200 16.50 12.45 -7.01
CA VAL A 200 17.78 12.78 -7.65
C VAL A 200 17.67 14.10 -8.40
N TRP A 201 16.57 14.30 -9.14
CA TRP A 201 16.30 15.53 -9.85
C TRP A 201 16.22 16.74 -8.89
N ALA A 202 15.46 16.64 -7.81
CA ALA A 202 15.31 17.71 -6.83
C ALA A 202 16.64 18.08 -6.15
N LEU A 203 17.44 17.08 -5.78
CA LEU A 203 18.77 17.28 -5.20
C LEU A 203 19.76 17.93 -6.18
N ARG A 204 19.67 17.61 -7.48
CA ARG A 204 20.49 18.27 -8.51
C ARG A 204 20.09 19.73 -8.67
N ARG A 205 18.79 20.03 -8.62
CA ARG A 205 18.29 21.39 -8.79
C ARG A 205 18.65 22.29 -7.60
N SER A 206 18.50 21.80 -6.37
CA SER A 206 18.84 22.56 -5.17
C SER A 206 20.33 22.93 -5.10
N ARG A 207 21.23 22.06 -5.61
CA ARG A 207 22.67 22.36 -5.68
C ARG A 207 22.96 23.50 -6.66
N MET A 208 22.28 23.56 -7.80
CA MET A 208 22.50 24.63 -8.79
C MET A 208 22.05 25.99 -8.28
N ASP A 209 20.92 26.06 -7.58
CA ASP A 209 20.42 27.31 -6.99
C ASP A 209 21.40 27.86 -5.94
N GLY A 210 22.03 26.99 -5.14
CA GLY A 210 23.04 27.41 -4.16
C GLY A 210 24.31 28.01 -4.79
N ILE A 211 24.76 27.48 -5.93
CA ILE A 211 25.92 28.02 -6.66
C ILE A 211 25.58 29.39 -7.28
N ALA A 212 24.41 29.52 -7.90
CA ALA A 212 23.97 30.78 -8.50
C ALA A 212 23.83 31.91 -7.47
N GLY A 213 23.37 31.61 -6.25
CA GLY A 213 23.27 32.59 -5.17
C GLY A 213 24.64 33.13 -4.72
N THR A 214 25.70 32.30 -4.75
CA THR A 214 27.04 32.74 -4.37
C THR A 214 27.74 33.60 -5.42
N ALA A 215 27.41 33.43 -6.71
CA ALA A 215 28.03 34.18 -7.80
C ALA A 215 27.58 35.65 -7.88
N HIS A 216 26.45 36.02 -7.26
CA HIS A 216 25.97 37.41 -7.20
C HIS A 216 26.57 38.24 -6.06
N HIS A 217 27.39 37.63 -5.20
CA HIS A 217 28.04 38.29 -4.06
C HIS A 217 29.56 38.46 -4.26
N ILE A 218 30.08 38.21 -5.47
CA ILE A 218 31.47 38.43 -5.88
C ILE A 218 31.45 39.49 -6.98
#